data_AF-A0A1W1HD15-F1
#
_entry.id   AF-A0A1W1HD15-F1
#
_cell.length_a   1.000
_cell.length_b   1.000
_cell.length_c   1.000
_cell.angle_alpha   90.00
_cell.angle_beta   90.00
_cell.angle_gamma   90.00
#
_symmetry.space_group_name_H-M   'P 1'
#
loop_
_entity.id
_entity.type
_entity.pdbx_description
1 polymer ?
#
loop_
_entity_poly.entity_id
_entity_poly.type
_entity_poly.pdbx_seq_one_letter_code
_entity_poly.pdbx_strand_id
1 'polypeptide(L)'
;MANPKRKIIGYFAFVPPNQVVCTGDRGDACVISASSRTMKAFVKEIDPDDFTKRIIKKTSFEEILNGLKLGAAYAFDQDSYKKFYPLARKEGLQVAEANFEEMKSKGFRFFTVQLKSL
;
A
#
# COMPACT_ATOMS: atom_id res chain seq x y z
N MET A 1 -12.02 -18.66 -15.27
CA MET A 1 -11.06 -17.53 -15.41
C MET A 1 -10.98 -16.80 -14.06
N ALA A 2 -9.78 -16.55 -13.53
CA ALA A 2 -9.64 -15.85 -12.25
C ALA A 2 -9.93 -14.35 -12.40
N ASN A 3 -10.80 -13.78 -11.56
CA ASN A 3 -11.14 -12.36 -11.58
C ASN A 3 -9.94 -11.50 -11.15
N PRO A 4 -9.33 -10.68 -12.02
CA PRO A 4 -8.15 -9.87 -11.70
C PRO A 4 -8.37 -8.90 -10.54
N LYS A 5 -9.61 -8.43 -10.35
CA LYS A 5 -9.98 -7.50 -9.27
C LYS A 5 -9.83 -8.12 -7.87
N ARG A 6 -10.01 -9.44 -7.76
CA ARG A 6 -9.83 -10.20 -6.51
C ARG A 6 -8.38 -10.57 -6.23
N LYS A 7 -7.41 -10.19 -7.08
CA LYS A 7 -6.01 -10.50 -6.85
C LYS A 7 -5.52 -9.80 -5.59
N ILE A 8 -4.95 -10.56 -4.66
CA ILE A 8 -4.33 -10.00 -3.45
C ILE A 8 -3.05 -9.29 -3.84
N ILE A 9 -2.98 -8.01 -3.52
CA ILE A 9 -1.80 -7.15 -3.76
C ILE A 9 -0.86 -7.21 -2.57
N GLY A 10 -1.42 -7.17 -1.37
CA GLY A 10 -0.61 -7.15 -0.16
C GLY A 10 -1.44 -7.18 1.10
N TYR A 11 -0.87 -6.56 2.13
CA TYR A 11 -1.42 -6.47 3.47
C TYR A 11 -1.33 -5.01 3.94
N PHE A 12 -2.29 -4.58 4.72
CA PHE A 12 -2.24 -3.33 5.49
C PHE A 12 -2.51 -3.63 6.96
N ALA A 13 -2.19 -2.67 7.83
CA ALA A 13 -2.47 -2.74 9.25
C ALA A 13 -3.46 -1.64 9.65
N PHE A 14 -4.37 -1.94 10.58
CA PHE A 14 -5.31 -0.97 11.12
C PHE A 14 -5.69 -1.27 12.58
N VAL A 15 -6.17 -0.26 13.30
CA VAL A 15 -6.80 -0.36 14.62
C VAL A 15 -8.27 0.05 14.48
N PRO A 16 -9.22 -0.79 14.90
CA PRO A 16 -10.64 -0.42 14.93
C PRO A 16 -10.90 0.81 15.83
N PRO A 17 -11.88 1.67 15.49
CA PRO A 17 -12.78 1.51 14.37
C PRO A 17 -12.16 1.86 13.00
N ASN A 18 -11.26 2.85 12.88
CA ASN A 18 -10.87 3.41 11.57
C ASN A 18 -9.41 3.88 11.42
N GLN A 19 -8.46 3.50 12.29
CA GLN A 19 -7.07 3.98 12.16
C GLN A 19 -6.22 3.04 11.30
N VAL A 20 -5.95 3.42 10.05
CA VAL A 20 -5.05 2.67 9.16
C VAL A 20 -3.60 3.14 9.37
N VAL A 21 -2.66 2.21 9.24
CA VAL A 21 -1.22 2.53 9.24
C VAL A 21 -0.86 3.23 7.93
N CYS A 22 -0.47 4.50 8.04
CA CYS A 22 -0.01 5.34 6.93
C CYS A 22 1.44 5.80 7.14
N THR A 23 2.11 6.22 6.08
CA THR A 23 3.41 6.90 6.19
C THR A 23 3.20 8.35 6.64
N GLY A 24 3.82 8.76 7.76
CA GLY A 24 3.61 10.08 8.36
C GLY A 24 4.40 11.23 7.73
N ASP A 25 5.39 10.94 6.88
CA ASP A 25 6.45 11.92 6.62
C ASP A 25 6.18 12.79 5.37
N ARG A 26 5.30 12.35 4.45
CA ARG A 26 5.02 13.03 3.16
C ARG A 26 3.59 12.88 2.62
N GLY A 27 2.63 12.53 3.48
CA GLY A 27 1.23 12.41 3.10
C GLY A 27 0.67 11.06 3.53
N ASP A 28 -0.57 11.12 4.01
CA ASP A 28 -1.36 10.06 4.66
C ASP A 28 -1.62 8.84 3.75
N ALA A 29 -0.55 8.21 3.26
CA ALA A 29 -0.59 7.10 2.34
C ALA A 29 -0.63 5.78 3.11
N CYS A 30 -1.71 5.02 2.93
CA CYS A 30 -1.91 3.73 3.56
C CYS A 30 -0.82 2.74 3.09
N VAL A 31 -0.09 2.14 4.03
CA VAL A 31 1.01 1.24 3.69
C VAL A 31 0.47 -0.11 3.23
N ILE A 32 0.90 -0.53 2.04
CA ILE A 32 0.66 -1.86 1.50
C ILE A 32 2.00 -2.58 1.41
N SER A 33 2.12 -3.70 2.14
CA SER A 33 3.29 -4.57 2.04
C SER A 33 2.96 -5.91 1.41
N ALA A 34 3.93 -6.54 0.75
CA ALA A 34 3.71 -7.78 0.01
C ALA A 34 3.39 -9.00 0.89
N SER A 35 3.71 -8.95 2.19
CA SER A 35 3.51 -10.06 3.13
C SER A 35 3.03 -9.59 4.51
N SER A 36 2.37 -10.49 5.25
CA SER A 36 1.99 -10.19 6.63
C SER A 36 3.21 -10.00 7.54
N ARG A 37 4.32 -10.71 7.27
CA ARG A 37 5.57 -10.60 8.03
C ARG A 37 6.20 -9.22 7.86
N THR A 38 6.27 -8.71 6.64
CA THR A 38 6.81 -7.36 6.34
C THR A 38 5.94 -6.27 6.95
N MET A 39 4.60 -6.40 6.89
CA MET A 39 3.70 -5.49 7.58
C MET A 39 3.92 -5.52 9.10
N LYS A 40 4.02 -6.72 9.71
CA LYS A 40 4.30 -6.85 11.15
C LYS A 40 5.60 -6.15 11.54
N ALA A 41 6.66 -6.37 10.77
CA ALA A 41 7.96 -5.75 11.02
C ALA A 41 7.87 -4.23 10.94
N PHE A 42 7.21 -3.69 9.91
CA PHE A 42 7.01 -2.25 9.75
C PHE A 42 6.23 -1.65 10.92
N VAL A 43 5.13 -2.29 11.33
CA VAL A 43 4.34 -1.81 12.47
C VAL A 43 5.16 -1.78 13.76
N LYS A 44 5.94 -2.82 14.05
CA LYS A 44 6.81 -2.85 15.24
C LYS A 44 7.86 -1.74 15.25
N GLU A 45 8.30 -1.32 14.08
CA GLU A 45 9.31 -0.27 13.91
C GLU A 45 8.74 1.11 14.21
N ILE A 46 7.53 1.40 13.73
CA ILE A 46 6.92 2.73 13.86
C ILE A 46 6.09 2.91 15.14
N ASP A 47 5.62 1.81 15.72
CA ASP A 47 4.73 1.80 16.88
C ASP A 47 4.87 0.47 17.64
N PRO A 48 5.97 0.31 18.39
CA PRO A 48 6.25 -0.91 19.14
C PRO A 48 5.23 -1.17 20.25
N ASP A 49 4.67 -0.11 20.84
CA ASP A 49 3.82 -0.18 22.03
C ASP A 49 2.39 -0.65 21.69
N ASP A 50 1.83 -0.21 20.55
CA ASP A 50 0.48 -0.61 20.12
C ASP A 50 0.47 -1.70 19.03
N PHE A 51 1.63 -2.33 18.74
CA PHE A 51 1.74 -3.43 17.77
C PHE A 51 0.70 -4.54 18.00
N THR A 52 0.42 -4.90 19.26
CA THR A 52 -0.50 -6.01 19.62
C THR A 52 -1.97 -5.67 19.37
N LYS A 53 -2.32 -4.38 19.29
CA LYS A 53 -3.69 -3.90 19.04
C LYS A 53 -4.00 -3.81 17.54
N ARG A 54 -2.99 -3.93 16.69
CA ARG A 54 -3.11 -3.76 15.24
C ARG A 54 -3.52 -5.06 14.54
N ILE A 55 -4.55 -4.96 13.70
CA ILE A 55 -5.04 -6.05 12.86
C ILE A 55 -4.35 -5.95 11.50
N ILE A 56 -3.80 -7.06 11.02
CA ILE A 56 -3.19 -7.14 9.69
C ILE A 56 -4.13 -7.88 8.76
N LYS A 57 -4.60 -7.19 7.72
CA LYS A 57 -5.56 -7.71 6.76
C LYS A 57 -4.95 -7.77 5.36
N LYS A 58 -5.29 -8.81 4.62
CA LYS A 58 -5.04 -8.86 3.17
C LYS A 58 -5.85 -7.76 2.48
N THR A 59 -5.28 -7.19 1.44
CA THR A 59 -5.98 -6.28 0.54
C THR A 59 -5.86 -6.73 -0.90
N SER A 60 -7.00 -6.71 -1.58
CA SER A 60 -7.14 -6.97 -3.00
C SER A 60 -6.89 -5.73 -3.84
N PHE A 61 -6.73 -5.92 -5.14
CA PHE A 61 -6.62 -4.83 -6.09
C PHE A 61 -7.91 -3.97 -6.11
N GLU A 62 -9.08 -4.59 -6.02
CA GLU A 62 -10.37 -3.88 -5.97
C GLU A 62 -10.48 -2.95 -4.76
N GLU A 63 -10.11 -3.42 -3.56
CA GLU A 63 -10.12 -2.60 -2.35
C GLU A 63 -9.21 -1.36 -2.50
N ILE A 64 -8.00 -1.55 -3.04
CA ILE A 64 -7.05 -0.46 -3.30
C ILE A 64 -7.58 0.50 -4.36
N LEU A 65 -8.12 -0.04 -5.47
CA LEU A 65 -8.68 0.76 -6.56
C LEU A 65 -9.83 1.64 -6.08
N ASN A 66 -10.70 1.10 -5.22
CA ASN A 66 -11.79 1.86 -4.63
C ASN A 66 -11.26 2.99 -3.73
N GLY A 67 -10.26 2.72 -2.90
CA GLY A 67 -9.63 3.77 -2.10
C GLY A 67 -8.96 4.86 -2.95
N LEU A 68 -8.24 4.48 -4.00
CA LEU A 68 -7.61 5.42 -4.95
C LEU A 68 -8.65 6.32 -5.62
N LYS A 69 -9.80 5.76 -6.04
CA LYS A 69 -10.91 6.50 -6.63
C LYS A 69 -11.59 7.47 -5.66
N LEU A 70 -11.52 7.18 -4.36
CA LEU A 70 -11.98 8.06 -3.28
C LEU A 70 -10.91 9.09 -2.87
N GLY A 71 -9.76 9.15 -3.57
CA GLY A 71 -8.70 10.11 -3.32
C GLY A 71 -7.63 9.67 -2.30
N ALA A 72 -7.72 8.44 -1.79
CA ALA A 72 -6.72 7.90 -0.87
C ALA A 72 -5.37 7.75 -1.57
N ALA A 73 -4.29 7.92 -0.80
CA ALA A 73 -2.94 7.58 -1.22
C ALA A 73 -2.55 6.20 -0.66
N TYR A 74 -1.75 5.45 -1.43
CA TYR A 74 -1.20 4.15 -1.00
C TYR A 74 0.31 4.11 -1.20
N ALA A 75 1.01 3.68 -0.16
CA ALA A 75 2.46 3.53 -0.13
C ALA A 75 2.81 2.04 -0.27
N PHE A 76 3.40 1.65 -1.40
CA PHE A 76 3.71 0.26 -1.73
C PHE A 76 5.18 -0.06 -1.51
N ASP A 77 5.48 -1.22 -0.93
CA ASP A 77 6.80 -1.80 -1.06
C ASP A 77 7.04 -2.33 -2.48
N GLN A 78 8.29 -2.66 -2.81
CA GLN A 78 8.69 -3.11 -4.14
C GLN A 78 7.85 -4.30 -4.65
N ASP A 79 7.57 -5.27 -3.80
CA ASP A 79 6.93 -6.52 -4.22
C ASP A 79 5.41 -6.42 -4.32
N SER A 80 4.77 -5.60 -3.48
CA SER A 80 3.34 -5.27 -3.62
C SER A 80 3.11 -4.38 -4.83
N TYR A 81 4.02 -3.44 -5.11
CA TYR A 81 3.94 -2.59 -6.30
C TYR A 81 4.04 -3.38 -7.60
N LYS A 82 4.97 -4.34 -7.69
CA LYS A 82 5.09 -5.27 -8.84
C LYS A 82 3.78 -6.03 -9.13
N LYS A 83 2.98 -6.34 -8.10
CA LYS A 83 1.67 -6.99 -8.26
C LYS A 83 0.60 -6.00 -8.70
N PHE A 84 0.62 -4.79 -8.17
CA PHE A 84 -0.35 -3.72 -8.41
C PHE A 84 -0.20 -3.10 -9.80
N TYR A 85 1.01 -2.69 -10.18
CA TYR A 85 1.30 -1.93 -11.40
C TYR A 85 0.67 -2.53 -12.67
N PRO A 86 0.88 -3.81 -13.02
CA PRO A 86 0.30 -4.35 -14.25
C PRO A 86 -1.24 -4.41 -14.23
N LEU A 87 -1.88 -4.48 -13.07
CA LEU A 87 -3.33 -4.42 -12.96
C LEU A 87 -3.83 -2.98 -13.07
N ALA A 88 -3.15 -2.04 -12.42
CA ALA A 88 -3.46 -0.61 -12.51
C ALA A 88 -3.40 -0.11 -13.96
N ARG A 89 -2.35 -0.49 -14.71
CA ARG A 89 -2.22 -0.16 -16.14
C ARG A 89 -3.32 -0.78 -16.99
N LYS A 90 -3.77 -2.00 -16.69
CA LYS A 90 -4.89 -2.67 -17.39
C LYS A 90 -6.24 -1.98 -17.14
N GLU A 91 -6.46 -1.41 -15.96
CA GLU A 91 -7.64 -0.59 -15.65
C GLU A 91 -7.54 0.84 -16.20
N GLY A 92 -6.47 1.19 -16.94
CA GLY A 92 -6.28 2.51 -17.53
C GLY A 92 -5.80 3.58 -16.55
N LEU A 93 -5.31 3.20 -15.35
CA LEU A 93 -4.76 4.17 -14.41
C LEU A 93 -3.41 4.72 -14.91
N GLN A 94 -3.25 6.04 -14.83
CA GLN A 94 -1.99 6.74 -15.15
C GLN A 94 -1.00 6.68 -13.98
N VAL A 95 -0.60 5.47 -13.60
CA VAL A 95 0.44 5.25 -12.58
C VAL A 95 1.81 5.14 -13.25
N ALA A 96 2.81 5.78 -12.65
CA ALA A 96 4.20 5.75 -13.12
C ALA A 96 4.91 4.47 -12.69
N GLU A 97 5.80 3.93 -13.52
CA GLU A 97 6.65 2.81 -13.13
C GLU A 97 7.61 3.25 -12.02
N ALA A 98 7.72 2.44 -10.97
CA ALA A 98 8.49 2.78 -9.79
C ALA A 98 9.98 2.43 -9.95
N ASN A 99 10.86 3.40 -9.72
CA ASN A 99 12.30 3.18 -9.62
C ASN A 99 12.73 2.99 -8.15
N PHE A 100 12.54 1.78 -7.61
CA PHE A 100 12.85 1.50 -6.20
C PHE A 100 14.34 1.64 -5.84
N GLU A 101 15.27 1.49 -6.79
CA GLU A 101 16.69 1.67 -6.52
C GLU A 101 17.03 3.15 -6.27
N GLU A 102 16.49 4.04 -7.10
CA GLU A 102 16.61 5.49 -6.89
C GLU A 102 15.87 5.95 -5.62
N MET A 103 14.75 5.33 -5.28
CA MET A 103 14.06 5.63 -4.02
C MET A 103 14.89 5.26 -2.81
N LYS A 104 15.48 4.06 -2.81
CA LYS A 104 16.37 3.60 -1.73
C LYS A 104 17.58 4.52 -1.58
N SER A 105 18.19 4.97 -2.68
CA SER A 105 19.34 5.91 -2.62
C SER A 105 18.97 7.27 -2.02
N LYS A 106 17.69 7.65 -2.08
CA LYS A 106 17.12 8.85 -1.45
C LYS A 106 16.54 8.59 -0.06
N GLY A 107 16.69 7.39 0.49
CA GLY A 107 16.18 7.00 1.82
C GLY A 107 14.69 6.68 1.87
N PHE A 108 14.01 6.56 0.73
CA PHE A 108 12.59 6.18 0.69
C PHE A 108 12.39 4.67 0.61
N ARG A 109 11.47 4.15 1.43
CA ARG A 109 11.14 2.71 1.50
C ARG A 109 9.94 2.31 0.63
N PHE A 110 9.03 3.24 0.37
CA PHE A 110 7.75 2.96 -0.29
C PHE A 110 7.50 3.87 -1.47
N PHE A 111 6.95 3.33 -2.55
CA PHE A 111 6.47 4.09 -3.71
C PHE A 111 5.00 4.50 -3.49
N THR A 112 4.74 5.80 -3.51
CA THR A 112 3.39 6.33 -3.25
C THR A 112 2.61 6.51 -4.54
N VAL A 113 1.38 6.02 -4.55
CA VAL A 113 0.39 6.25 -5.60
C VAL A 113 -0.79 6.99 -5.02
N GLN A 114 -1.17 8.09 -5.68
CA GLN A 114 -2.42 8.79 -5.46
C GLN A 114 -2.94 9.22 -6.83
N LEU A 115 -4.25 9.10 -7.06
CA LEU A 115 -4.85 9.68 -8.26
C LEU A 115 -4.96 11.18 -8.02
N LYS A 116 -4.45 11.98 -8.96
CA LYS A 116 -4.75 13.42 -8.95
C LYS A 116 -6.27 13.55 -9.02
N SER A 117 -6.88 14.33 -8.13
CA SER A 117 -8.29 14.71 -8.30
C SER A 117 -8.43 15.29 -9.70
N LEU A 118 -9.40 14.77 -10.46
CA LEU A 118 -9.79 15.33 -11.75
C LEU A 118 -10.23 16.79 -11.57
#